data_AF-A0A523PBG1-F1
#
_entry.id   AF-A0A523PBG1-F1
#
_cell.length_a   1.000
_cell.length_b   1.000
_cell.length_c   1.000
_cell.angle_alpha   90.00
_cell.angle_beta   90.00
_cell.angle_gamma   90.00
#
_symmetry.space_group_name_H-M   'P 1'
#
loop_
_entity.id
_entity.type
_entity.pdbx_description
1 polymer ?
#
loop_
_entity_poly.entity_id
_entity_poly.type
_entity_poly.pdbx_seq_one_letter_code
_entity_poly.pdbx_strand_id
1 'polypeptide(L)'
;MNIAPAAPISEFDQRALYEVLRSRDRRFDGRVFIGVKTTGIYCRPVCPHMPKIENCTFHLHAAAAEKAGFRPCLVCRPELAPGDAKVEAGSKLARLALRRIEDGALNEIN
;
A
#
# COMPACT_ATOMS: atom_id res chain seq x y z
N MET A 1 6.17 11.55 -27.01
CA MET A 1 5.62 11.41 -25.63
C MET A 1 6.67 10.73 -24.77
N ASN A 2 7.64 11.49 -24.25
CA ASN A 2 8.72 10.93 -23.43
C ASN A 2 8.34 11.09 -21.95
N ILE A 3 7.94 9.99 -21.34
CA ILE A 3 7.86 9.89 -19.87
C ILE A 3 9.31 9.87 -19.38
N ALA A 4 9.76 10.98 -18.81
CA ALA A 4 11.02 11.06 -18.10
C ALA A 4 11.10 9.92 -17.06
N PRO A 5 12.26 9.29 -16.85
CA PRO A 5 12.40 8.31 -15.79
C PRO A 5 12.05 8.99 -14.47
N ALA A 6 11.02 8.47 -13.81
CA ALA A 6 10.69 8.81 -12.43
C ALA A 6 11.98 8.81 -11.61
N ALA A 7 12.36 9.99 -11.11
CA ALA A 7 13.57 10.16 -10.32
C ALA A 7 13.63 9.08 -9.23
N PRO A 8 14.76 8.37 -9.07
CA PRO A 8 14.90 7.34 -8.06
C PRO A 8 14.76 8.00 -6.69
N ILE A 9 14.32 7.24 -5.70
CA ILE A 9 14.22 7.68 -4.30
C ILE A 9 15.62 7.84 -3.66
N SER A 10 16.62 8.23 -4.46
CA SER A 10 18.04 8.28 -4.13
C SER A 10 18.39 9.31 -3.05
N GLU A 11 17.42 10.10 -2.59
CA GLU A 11 17.63 11.19 -1.63
C GLU A 11 16.94 10.95 -0.28
N PHE A 12 16.07 9.94 -0.15
CA PHE A 12 15.49 9.57 1.14
C PHE A 12 16.30 8.45 1.79
N ASP A 13 16.59 8.59 3.08
CA ASP A 13 17.23 7.55 3.87
C ASP A 13 16.40 6.25 3.80
N GLN A 14 17.03 5.18 3.30
CA GLN A 14 16.43 3.84 3.20
C GLN A 14 15.86 3.40 4.55
N ARG A 15 16.47 3.85 5.66
CA ARG A 15 15.99 3.59 7.02
C ARG A 15 14.67 4.32 7.31
N ALA A 16 14.53 5.58 6.89
CA ALA A 16 13.30 6.34 7.08
C ALA A 16 12.13 5.72 6.30
N LEU A 17 12.36 5.30 5.05
CA LEU A 17 11.35 4.59 4.24
C LEU A 17 10.98 3.23 4.83
N TYR A 18 11.96 2.55 5.44
CA TYR A 18 11.70 1.30 6.15
C TYR A 18 10.87 1.53 7.43
N GLU A 19 11.09 2.63 8.16
CA GLU A 19 10.22 3.00 9.27
C GLU A 19 8.79 3.34 8.82
N VAL A 20 8.63 3.96 7.65
CA VAL A 20 7.30 4.14 7.03
C VAL A 20 6.63 2.79 6.77
N LEU A 21 7.35 1.84 6.16
CA LEU A 21 6.86 0.47 5.98
C LEU A 21 6.50 -0.19 7.33
N ARG A 22 7.33 0.00 8.35
CA ARG A 22 7.14 -0.58 9.69
C ARG A 22 5.93 0.01 10.41
N SER A 23 5.68 1.31 10.21
CA SER A 23 4.54 2.02 10.79
C SER A 23 3.19 1.51 10.27
N ARG A 24 3.15 0.95 9.05
CA ARG A 24 1.93 0.57 8.33
C ARG A 24 0.91 1.71 8.23
N ASP A 25 1.38 2.96 8.26
CA ASP A 25 0.51 4.11 8.22
C ASP A 25 -0.11 4.26 6.83
N ARG A 26 -1.45 4.25 6.79
CA ARG A 26 -2.27 4.35 5.58
C ARG A 26 -2.08 5.67 4.84
N ARG A 27 -1.55 6.71 5.50
CA ARG A 27 -1.22 7.99 4.86
C ARG A 27 -0.16 7.86 3.77
N PHE A 28 0.65 6.80 3.83
CA PHE A 28 1.67 6.48 2.83
C PHE A 28 1.21 5.44 1.80
N ASP A 29 -0.01 4.91 1.93
CA ASP A 29 -0.57 3.98 0.95
C ASP A 29 -0.71 4.66 -0.41
N GLY A 30 -0.20 4.02 -1.46
CA GLY A 30 -0.12 4.57 -2.82
C GLY A 30 0.94 5.66 -3.04
N ARG A 31 1.68 6.08 -2.01
CA ARG A 31 2.80 7.06 -2.13
C ARG A 31 4.17 6.40 -2.22
N VAL A 32 4.29 5.23 -1.63
CA VAL A 32 5.52 4.43 -1.61
C VAL A 32 5.16 2.97 -1.90
N PHE A 33 5.99 2.31 -2.68
CA PHE A 33 5.91 0.91 -3.03
C PHE A 33 7.23 0.24 -2.68
N ILE A 34 7.18 -1.01 -2.22
CA ILE A 34 8.34 -1.73 -1.69
C ILE A 34 8.57 -2.98 -2.53
N GLY A 35 9.61 -2.98 -3.35
CA GLY A 35 10.07 -4.17 -4.07
C GLY A 35 10.93 -5.05 -3.17
N VAL A 36 10.57 -6.32 -3.03
CA VAL A 36 11.27 -7.31 -2.20
C VAL A 36 12.13 -8.20 -3.09
N LYS A 37 13.45 -8.05 -2.98
CA LYS A 37 14.43 -8.72 -3.85
C LYS A 37 14.33 -10.25 -3.80
N THR A 38 14.09 -10.82 -2.62
CA THR A 38 14.07 -12.27 -2.41
C THR A 38 12.87 -12.96 -3.06
N THR A 39 11.74 -12.26 -3.20
CA THR A 39 10.51 -12.83 -3.78
C THR A 39 10.22 -12.31 -5.19
N GLY A 40 10.86 -11.21 -5.60
CA GLY A 40 10.53 -10.51 -6.84
C GLY A 40 9.12 -9.92 -6.83
N ILE A 41 8.59 -9.62 -5.64
CA ILE A 41 7.25 -9.06 -5.45
C ILE A 41 7.38 -7.63 -4.95
N TYR A 42 6.54 -6.71 -5.44
CA TYR A 42 6.38 -5.40 -4.82
C TYR A 42 5.06 -5.29 -4.06
N CYS A 43 5.11 -4.56 -2.95
CA CYS A 43 4.04 -4.40 -1.98
C CYS A 43 3.80 -2.91 -1.68
N ARG A 44 2.73 -2.63 -0.93
CA ARG A 44 2.43 -1.33 -0.32
C ARG A 44 2.74 -1.33 1.19
N PRO A 45 2.87 -0.16 1.84
CA PRO A 45 3.30 -0.05 3.25
C PRO A 45 2.33 -0.73 4.23
N VAL A 46 1.07 -0.87 3.86
CA VAL A 46 0.02 -1.51 4.68
C VAL A 46 -0.04 -3.03 4.52
N CYS A 47 0.89 -3.63 3.77
CA CYS A 47 0.94 -5.09 3.58
C CYS A 47 1.17 -5.79 4.93
N PRO A 48 0.48 -6.91 5.22
CA PRO A 48 0.70 -7.66 6.46
C PRO A 48 2.10 -8.30 6.54
N HIS A 49 2.76 -8.50 5.40
CA HIS A 49 4.09 -9.11 5.34
C HIS A 49 5.19 -8.06 5.49
N MET A 50 6.10 -8.30 6.43
CA MET A 50 7.22 -7.42 6.73
C MET A 50 8.54 -8.04 6.25
N PRO A 51 9.09 -7.61 5.12
CA PRO A 51 10.41 -8.04 4.66
C PRO A 51 11.54 -7.41 5.49
N LYS A 52 12.74 -8.02 5.48
CA LYS A 52 13.95 -7.39 6.03
C LYS A 52 14.39 -6.19 5.19
N ILE A 53 14.92 -5.16 5.84
CA ILE A 53 15.38 -3.92 5.19
C ILE A 53 16.40 -4.15 4.06
N GLU A 54 17.31 -5.12 4.23
CA GLU A 54 18.34 -5.50 3.24
C GLU A 54 17.75 -5.95 1.88
N ASN A 55 16.55 -6.54 1.94
CA ASN A 55 15.83 -7.07 0.79
C ASN A 55 14.84 -6.05 0.21
N CYS A 56 14.72 -4.87 0.79
CA CYS A 56 13.79 -3.84 0.35
C CYS A 56 14.43 -2.93 -0.69
N THR A 57 13.64 -2.58 -1.70
CA THR A 57 13.84 -1.45 -2.62
C THR A 57 12.58 -0.61 -2.57
N PHE A 58 12.70 0.71 -2.67
CA PHE A 58 11.55 1.61 -2.56
C PHE A 58 11.31 2.31 -3.89
N HIS A 59 10.04 2.44 -4.28
CA HIS A 59 9.57 3.03 -5.54
C HIS A 59 8.41 4.00 -5.28
N LEU A 60 8.36 5.14 -5.98
CA LEU A 60 7.31 6.15 -5.81
C LEU A 60 5.99 5.77 -6.49
N HIS A 61 6.06 4.88 -7.48
CA HIS A 61 4.94 4.50 -8.33
C HIS A 61 4.96 2.98 -8.51
N ALA A 62 3.78 2.36 -8.59
CA ALA A 62 3.64 0.95 -8.94
C ALA A 62 4.33 0.63 -10.27
N ALA A 63 4.12 1.47 -11.29
CA ALA A 63 4.74 1.32 -12.60
C ALA A 63 6.28 1.36 -12.56
N ALA A 64 6.89 2.07 -11.60
CA ALA A 64 8.34 2.08 -11.44
C ALA A 64 8.85 0.75 -10.87
N ALA A 65 8.13 0.17 -9.92
CA ALA A 65 8.42 -1.16 -9.39
C ALA A 65 8.25 -2.25 -10.46
N GLU A 66 7.21 -2.17 -11.28
CA GLU A 66 7.00 -3.10 -12.40
C GLU A 66 8.10 -3.00 -13.45
N LYS A 67 8.50 -1.77 -13.83
CA LYS A 67 9.64 -1.54 -14.73
C LYS A 67 10.96 -2.08 -14.17
N ALA A 68 11.10 -2.09 -12.83
CA ALA A 68 12.24 -2.70 -12.15
C ALA A 68 12.17 -4.25 -12.06
N GLY A 69 11.13 -4.87 -12.63
CA GLY A 69 10.99 -6.32 -12.75
C GLY A 69 10.24 -6.99 -11.59
N PHE A 70 9.62 -6.22 -10.69
CA PHE A 70 8.83 -6.78 -9.60
C PHE A 70 7.39 -7.05 -10.03
N ARG A 71 6.82 -8.17 -9.56
CA ARG A 71 5.41 -8.53 -9.77
C ARG A 71 4.52 -8.01 -8.64
N PRO A 72 3.24 -7.67 -8.89
CA PRO A 72 2.35 -7.16 -7.86
C PRO A 72 2.02 -8.22 -6.81
N CYS A 73 1.99 -7.80 -5.54
CA CYS A 73 1.55 -8.67 -4.44
C CYS A 73 0.05 -8.96 -4.53
N LEU A 74 -0.31 -10.26 -4.50
CA LEU A 74 -1.71 -10.69 -4.58
C LEU A 74 -2.53 -10.45 -3.31
N VAL A 75 -1.86 -10.21 -2.17
CA VAL A 75 -2.52 -9.97 -0.88
C VAL A 75 -2.91 -8.50 -0.76
N CYS A 76 -1.92 -7.61 -0.87
CA CYS A 76 -2.13 -6.17 -0.72
C CYS A 76 -2.56 -5.45 -2.00
N ARG A 77 -2.53 -6.14 -3.16
CA ARG A 77 -2.96 -5.63 -4.48
C ARG A 77 -2.51 -4.19 -4.71
N PRO A 78 -1.19 -3.92 -4.81
CA PRO A 78 -0.65 -2.56 -4.92
C PRO A 78 -1.18 -1.79 -6.14
N GLU A 79 -1.70 -2.46 -7.16
CA GLU A 79 -2.38 -1.85 -8.30
C GLU A 79 -3.74 -1.22 -7.95
N LEU A 80 -4.32 -1.55 -6.79
CA LEU A 80 -5.56 -0.99 -6.26
C LEU A 80 -5.30 0.07 -5.19
N ALA A 81 -4.11 0.66 -5.13
CA ALA A 81 -3.80 1.70 -4.15
C ALA A 81 -4.28 3.09 -4.63
N PRO A 82 -4.73 3.99 -3.72
CA PRO A 82 -5.03 3.76 -2.30
C PRO A 82 -6.47 3.27 -2.09
N GLY A 83 -6.63 2.21 -1.29
CA GLY A 83 -7.94 1.66 -0.94
C GLY A 83 -8.59 0.83 -2.05
N ASP A 84 -9.23 -0.28 -1.64
CA ASP A 84 -9.95 -1.30 -2.44
C ASP A 84 -9.24 -2.65 -2.57
N ALA A 85 -8.08 -2.84 -1.93
CA ALA A 85 -7.53 -4.18 -1.76
C ALA A 85 -8.28 -4.98 -0.67
N LYS A 86 -8.13 -6.32 -0.71
CA LYS A 86 -8.79 -7.24 0.24
C LYS A 86 -8.44 -6.93 1.69
N VAL A 87 -7.23 -6.43 1.94
CA VAL A 87 -6.75 -6.10 3.30
C VAL A 87 -7.50 -4.91 3.93
N GLU A 88 -8.25 -4.12 3.15
CA GLU A 88 -9.09 -3.01 3.63
C GLU A 88 -10.57 -3.38 3.78
N ALA A 89 -10.97 -4.60 3.42
CA ALA A 89 -12.38 -5.00 3.39
C ALA A 89 -13.09 -4.78 4.73
N GLY A 90 -12.44 -5.15 5.85
CA GLY A 90 -12.99 -4.94 7.20
C GLY A 90 -13.24 -3.47 7.53
N SER A 91 -12.26 -2.59 7.30
CA SER A 91 -12.45 -1.15 7.53
C SER A 91 -13.48 -0.52 6.59
N LYS A 92 -13.62 -1.05 5.36
CA LYS A 92 -14.64 -0.60 4.42
C LYS A 92 -16.04 -0.99 4.91
N LEU A 93 -16.23 -2.24 5.31
CA LEU A 93 -17.49 -2.72 5.87
C LEU A 93 -17.88 -1.98 7.16
N ALA A 94 -16.95 -1.79 8.09
CA ALA A 94 -17.22 -1.06 9.33
C ALA A 94 -17.69 0.38 9.06
N ARG A 95 -17.05 1.09 8.11
CA ARG A 95 -17.46 2.44 7.71
C ARG A 95 -18.83 2.47 7.06
N LEU A 96 -19.14 1.50 6.20
CA LEU A 96 -20.45 1.39 5.58
C LEU A 96 -21.54 1.05 6.61
N ALA A 97 -21.24 0.16 7.56
CA ALA A 97 -22.15 -0.17 8.66
C ALA A 97 -22.43 1.05 9.53
N LEU A 98 -21.39 1.80 9.94
CA LEU A 98 -21.56 3.02 10.71
C LEU A 98 -22.46 4.03 9.99
N ARG A 99 -22.22 4.27 8.69
CA ARG A 99 -23.09 5.15 7.88
C ARG A 99 -24.54 4.69 7.90
N ARG A 100 -24.79 3.38 7.78
CA ARG A 100 -26.16 2.86 7.83
C ARG A 100 -26.81 3.05 9.19
N ILE A 101 -26.05 2.94 10.27
CA ILE A 101 -26.54 3.23 11.63
C ILE A 101 -26.88 4.72 11.76
N GLU A 102 -25.99 5.60 11.30
CA GLU A 102 -26.20 7.05 11.28
C GLU A 102 -27.41 7.46 10.42
N ASP A 103 -27.63 6.77 9.30
CA ASP A 103 -28.81 6.92 8.44
C ASP A 103 -30.11 6.39 9.07
N GLY A 104 -30.04 5.85 10.30
CA GLY A 104 -31.20 5.41 11.06
C GLY A 104 -31.68 4.00 10.75
N ALA A 105 -30.85 3.16 10.13
CA ALA A 105 -31.21 1.77 9.83
C ALA A 105 -31.53 0.91 11.08
N LEU A 106 -31.19 1.39 12.28
CA LEU A 106 -31.48 0.73 13.57
C LEU A 106 -32.44 1.54 14.47
N ASN A 107 -33.10 2.58 13.96
CA ASN A 107 -33.98 3.43 14.77
C ASN A 107 -35.38 2.83 15.01
N GLU A 108 -35.60 1.56 14.68
CA GLU A 108 -36.84 0.85 14.97
C GLU A 108 -36.74 0.14 16.32
N ILE A 109 -37.16 0.85 17.38
CA ILE A 109 -37.60 0.25 18.64
C ILE A 109 -38.91 0.94 19.02
N ASN A 110 -40.02 0.25 18.76
CA ASN A 110 -41.32 0.45 19.38
C ASN A 110 -41.54 -0.71 20.35
#